data_AF-A0A965HNV1-F1
#
_entry.id   AF-A0A965HNV1-F1
#
_cell.length_a   1.000
_cell.length_b   1.000
_cell.length_c   1.000
_cell.angle_alpha   90.00
_cell.angle_beta   90.00
_cell.angle_gamma   90.00
#
_symmetry.space_group_name_H-M   'P 1'
#
loop_
_entity.id
_entity.type
_entity.pdbx_description
1 polymer ?
#
loop_
_entity_poly.entity_id
_entity_poly.type
_entity_poly.pdbx_seq_one_letter_code
_entity_poly.pdbx_strand_id
1 'polypeptide(L)'
;MLHLVLPLLFSLSPLLAWGSGYLALTGLLAAICLPLLEIVIGPRSAAPSPRWGAQFPRLLMIVVISVCFGLAFAADSMTWTALFALSLSCGYVMGGIGIVLAHELGHRRALIDRALSRLLLLSIGFGHYAIEHNRGHHRRAAT
;
A
#
# COMPACT_ATOMS: atom_id res chain seq x y z
N MET A 1 6.93 15.26 -10.87
CA MET A 1 6.68 15.27 -9.40
C MET A 1 5.40 14.51 -9.02
N LEU A 2 4.34 14.57 -9.83
CA LEU A 2 3.06 13.88 -9.58
C LEU A 2 3.19 12.37 -9.24
N HIS A 3 4.13 11.67 -9.88
CA HIS A 3 4.36 10.21 -9.69
C HIS A 3 4.85 9.82 -8.29
N LEU A 4 5.38 10.75 -7.50
CA LEU A 4 5.79 10.52 -6.11
C LEU A 4 4.74 11.01 -5.12
N VAL A 5 4.15 12.16 -5.44
CA VAL A 5 3.15 12.81 -4.59
C VAL A 5 1.93 11.92 -4.45
N LEU A 6 1.46 11.29 -5.52
CA LEU A 6 0.25 10.47 -5.47
C LEU A 6 0.40 9.21 -4.61
N PRO A 7 1.45 8.37 -4.76
CA PRO A 7 1.69 7.26 -3.85
C PRO A 7 1.87 7.68 -2.39
N LEU A 8 2.61 8.76 -2.13
CA LEU A 8 2.83 9.25 -0.77
C LEU A 8 1.54 9.77 -0.12
N LEU A 9 0.77 10.57 -0.84
CA LEU A 9 -0.54 11.07 -0.36
C LEU A 9 -1.48 9.90 -0.06
N PHE A 10 -1.53 8.91 -0.95
CA PHE A 10 -2.34 7.72 -0.74
C PHE A 10 -1.85 6.90 0.47
N SER A 11 -0.54 6.68 0.61
CA SER A 11 0.04 5.97 1.77
C SER A 11 -0.18 6.68 3.10
N LEU A 12 -0.22 8.02 3.12
CA LEU A 12 -0.46 8.82 4.33
C LEU A 12 -1.94 9.07 4.60
N SER A 13 -2.84 8.74 3.67
CA SER A 13 -4.27 9.02 3.79
C SER A 13 -4.95 8.46 5.05
N PRO A 14 -4.59 7.27 5.62
CA PRO A 14 -5.19 6.80 6.87
C PRO A 14 -4.80 7.68 8.06
N LEU A 15 -3.55 8.16 8.08
CA LEU A 15 -3.07 9.07 9.12
C LEU A 15 -3.77 10.43 9.03
N LEU A 16 -3.95 10.93 7.81
CA LEU A 16 -4.71 12.17 7.56
C LEU A 16 -6.18 12.01 7.93
N ALA A 17 -6.80 10.86 7.61
CA ALA A 17 -8.18 10.55 7.97
C ALA A 17 -8.36 10.52 9.49
N TRP A 18 -7.43 9.90 10.21
CA TRP A 18 -7.43 9.86 11.67
C TRP A 18 -7.23 11.24 12.28
N GLY A 19 -6.17 11.97 11.87
CA GLY A 19 -5.82 13.27 12.44
C GLY A 19 -6.82 14.39 12.14
N SER A 20 -7.55 14.29 11.03
CA SER A 20 -8.58 15.27 10.65
C SER A 20 -9.99 14.93 11.12
N GLY A 21 -10.21 13.70 11.59
CA GLY A 21 -11.55 13.16 11.91
C GLY A 21 -12.40 12.80 10.69
N TYR A 22 -11.95 13.09 9.46
CA TYR A 22 -12.64 12.70 8.23
C TYR A 22 -12.32 11.25 7.87
N LEU A 23 -12.95 10.30 8.56
CA LEU A 23 -12.64 8.87 8.44
C LEU A 23 -12.94 8.26 7.05
N ALA A 24 -13.78 8.92 6.26
CA ALA A 24 -14.06 8.51 4.87
C ALA A 24 -12.99 8.97 3.87
N LEU A 25 -12.02 9.82 4.27
CA LEU A 25 -11.05 10.45 3.38
C LEU A 25 -10.31 9.44 2.51
N THR A 26 -9.74 8.39 3.11
CA THR A 26 -9.00 7.34 2.38
C THR A 26 -9.91 6.66 1.35
N GLY A 27 -11.12 6.29 1.76
CA GLY A 27 -12.10 5.65 0.88
C GLY A 27 -12.52 6.53 -0.29
N LEU A 28 -12.79 7.82 -0.05
CA LEU A 28 -13.14 8.79 -1.09
C LEU A 28 -11.97 9.01 -2.06
N LEU A 29 -10.75 9.18 -1.52
CA LEU A 29 -9.56 9.31 -2.34
C LEU A 29 -9.40 8.09 -3.26
N ALA A 30 -9.58 6.90 -2.73
CA ALA A 30 -9.29 5.69 -3.45
C ALA A 30 -10.39 5.24 -4.41
N ALA A 31 -11.65 5.34 -4.00
CA ALA A 31 -12.79 4.86 -4.78
C ALA A 31 -13.31 5.91 -5.77
N ILE A 32 -13.01 7.20 -5.54
CA ILE A 32 -13.55 8.29 -6.35
C ILE A 32 -12.42 9.12 -6.96
N CYS A 33 -11.57 9.74 -6.14
CA CYS A 33 -10.59 10.70 -6.66
C CYS A 33 -9.55 10.04 -7.59
N LEU A 34 -9.02 8.88 -7.22
CA LEU A 34 -8.04 8.16 -8.03
C LEU A 34 -8.61 7.70 -9.39
N PRO A 35 -9.77 7.01 -9.45
CA PRO A 35 -10.39 6.66 -10.74
C PRO A 35 -10.72 7.87 -11.60
N LEU A 36 -11.26 8.94 -11.02
CA LEU A 36 -11.55 10.17 -11.77
C LEU A 36 -10.27 10.81 -12.31
N LEU A 37 -9.21 10.85 -11.51
CA LEU A 37 -7.92 11.35 -11.94
C LEU A 37 -7.34 10.51 -13.08
N GLU A 38 -7.50 9.18 -13.03
CA GLU A 38 -7.08 8.28 -14.10
C GLU A 38 -7.84 8.53 -15.40
N ILE A 39 -9.17 8.73 -15.33
CA ILE A 39 -10.01 9.08 -16.48
C ILE A 39 -9.57 10.42 -17.09
N VAL A 40 -9.33 11.44 -16.27
CA VAL A 40 -8.94 12.78 -16.73
C VAL A 40 -7.53 12.79 -17.33
N ILE A 41 -6.59 12.07 -16.72
CA ILE A 41 -5.21 11.97 -17.23
C ILE A 41 -5.16 11.12 -18.51
N GLY A 42 -6.03 10.12 -18.63
CA GLY A 42 -6.08 9.18 -19.74
C GLY A 42 -4.94 8.15 -19.71
N PRO A 43 -5.03 7.14 -20.58
CA PRO A 43 -4.02 6.08 -20.68
C PRO A 43 -2.65 6.67 -21.07
N ARG A 44 -1.59 6.22 -20.37
CA ARG A 44 -0.22 6.63 -20.67
C ARG A 44 0.51 5.57 -21.48
N SER A 45 1.21 5.97 -22.55
CA SER A 45 2.12 5.12 -23.31
C SER A 45 3.40 4.88 -22.50
N ALA A 46 3.58 3.64 -22.05
CA ALA A 46 4.69 3.14 -21.21
C ALA A 46 4.98 3.98 -19.94
N ALA A 47 4.80 3.37 -18.76
CA ALA A 47 5.26 4.01 -17.53
C ALA A 47 6.76 4.33 -17.67
N PRO A 48 7.20 5.57 -17.42
CA PRO A 48 8.62 5.87 -17.44
C PRO A 48 9.31 4.92 -16.46
N SER A 49 10.49 4.40 -16.85
CA SER A 49 11.29 3.58 -15.96
C SER A 49 11.39 4.31 -14.60
N PRO A 50 11.20 3.61 -13.47
CA PRO A 50 11.26 4.24 -12.17
C PRO A 50 12.59 5.00 -12.06
N ARG A 51 12.53 6.34 -12.12
CA ARG A 51 13.72 7.21 -11.99
C ARG A 51 14.31 7.14 -10.59
N TRP A 52 13.57 6.54 -9.67
CA TRP A 52 13.89 6.42 -8.26
C TRP A 52 14.52 5.04 -8.06
N GLY A 53 15.78 5.03 -7.63
CA GLY A 53 16.53 3.80 -7.41
C GLY A 53 15.87 2.88 -6.38
N ALA A 54 16.50 1.73 -6.12
CA ALA A 54 15.95 0.66 -5.29
C ALA A 54 15.46 1.09 -3.88
N GLN A 55 15.86 2.26 -3.36
CA GLN A 55 15.45 2.71 -2.03
C GLN A 55 13.99 3.18 -1.95
N PHE A 56 13.40 3.68 -3.03
CA PHE A 56 12.07 4.29 -2.95
C PHE A 56 10.96 3.30 -2.52
N PRO A 57 10.83 2.10 -3.11
CA PRO A 57 9.84 1.11 -2.67
C PRO A 57 10.04 0.68 -1.21
N ARG A 58 11.30 0.62 -0.74
CA ARG A 58 11.64 0.28 0.64
C ARG A 58 11.15 1.35 1.61
N LEU A 59 11.46 2.62 1.34
CA LEU A 59 11.02 3.73 2.18
C LEU A 59 9.50 3.82 2.22
N LEU A 60 8.84 3.69 1.07
CA LEU A 60 7.39 3.74 1.01
C LEU A 60 6.74 2.58 1.77
N MET A 61 7.31 1.37 1.68
CA MET A 61 6.86 0.21 2.46
C MET A 61 6.99 0.45 3.97
N ILE A 62 8.13 1.01 4.41
CA ILE A 62 8.35 1.37 5.82
C ILE A 62 7.29 2.38 6.29
N VAL A 63 7.00 3.40 5.48
CA VAL A 63 5.95 4.38 5.79
C VAL A 63 4.58 3.71 5.92
N VAL A 64 4.18 2.88 4.96
CA VAL A 64 2.88 2.18 4.99
C VAL A 64 2.75 1.32 6.25
N ILE A 65 3.75 0.48 6.55
CA ILE A 65 3.74 -0.38 7.74
C ILE A 65 3.69 0.47 9.01
N SER A 66 4.54 1.48 9.12
CA SER A 66 4.64 2.33 10.32
C SER A 66 3.35 3.09 10.59
N VAL A 67 2.73 3.66 9.55
CA VAL A 67 1.46 4.39 9.67
C VAL A 67 0.35 3.45 10.10
N CYS A 68 0.15 2.33 9.39
CA CYS A 68 -0.98 1.45 9.67
C CYS A 68 -0.86 0.74 11.02
N PHE A 69 0.33 0.24 11.38
CA PHE A 69 0.55 -0.35 12.70
C PHE A 69 0.51 0.71 13.81
N GLY A 70 1.11 1.88 13.59
CA GLY A 70 1.06 2.97 14.56
C GLY A 70 -0.38 3.39 14.89
N LEU A 71 -1.22 3.51 13.87
CA LEU A 71 -2.66 3.79 14.05
C LEU A 71 -3.38 2.65 14.77
N ALA A 72 -3.04 1.39 14.49
CA ALA A 72 -3.63 0.25 15.19
C ALA A 72 -3.36 0.27 16.71
N PHE A 73 -2.20 0.78 17.14
CA PHE A 73 -1.89 0.96 18.56
C PHE A 73 -2.45 2.25 19.16
N ALA A 74 -2.71 3.28 18.34
CA ALA A 74 -3.17 4.59 18.80
C ALA A 74 -4.70 4.78 18.78
N ALA A 75 -5.46 3.84 18.22
CA ALA A 75 -6.91 3.94 18.02
C ALA A 75 -7.76 3.42 19.21
N ASP A 76 -7.20 3.38 20.42
CA ASP A 76 -7.80 2.76 21.60
C ASP A 76 -9.09 3.44 22.10
N SER A 77 -9.22 4.75 21.92
CA SER A 77 -10.37 5.54 22.39
C SER A 77 -11.42 5.84 21.30
N MET A 78 -11.37 5.15 20.16
CA MET A 78 -12.29 5.39 19.04
C MET A 78 -13.63 4.65 19.24
N THR A 79 -14.73 5.22 18.73
CA THR A 79 -16.00 4.50 18.64
C THR A 79 -15.86 3.31 17.69
N TRP A 80 -16.67 2.26 17.86
CA TRP A 80 -16.64 1.09 16.97
C TRP A 80 -16.80 1.44 15.49
N THR A 81 -17.69 2.37 15.15
CA THR A 81 -17.87 2.85 13.77
C THR A 81 -16.62 3.53 13.25
N ALA A 82 -15.97 4.34 14.08
CA ALA A 82 -14.77 5.06 13.71
C ALA A 82 -13.56 4.11 13.54
N LEU A 83 -13.42 3.15 14.44
CA LEU A 83 -12.42 2.09 14.36
C LEU A 83 -12.61 1.25 13.10
N PHE A 84 -13.85 0.90 12.76
CA PHE A 84 -14.16 0.15 11.55
C PHE A 84 -13.78 0.93 10.28
N ALA A 85 -14.14 2.22 10.19
CA ALA A 85 -13.77 3.07 9.06
C ALA A 85 -12.24 3.24 8.93
N LEU A 86 -11.53 3.40 10.05
CA LEU A 86 -10.07 3.49 10.06
C LEU A 86 -9.42 2.16 9.67
N SER A 87 -9.98 1.03 10.11
CA SER A 87 -9.52 -0.32 9.75
C SER A 87 -9.66 -0.56 8.24
N LEU A 88 -10.79 -0.18 7.65
CA LEU A 88 -10.99 -0.21 6.19
C LEU A 88 -9.99 0.69 5.47
N SER A 89 -9.71 1.88 6.00
CA SER A 89 -8.71 2.79 5.42
C SER A 89 -7.30 2.16 5.40
N CYS A 90 -6.85 1.62 6.53
CA CYS A 90 -5.57 0.93 6.62
C CYS A 90 -5.52 -0.29 5.70
N GLY A 91 -6.55 -1.14 5.73
CA GLY A 91 -6.65 -2.32 4.87
C GLY A 91 -6.59 -1.97 3.38
N TYR A 92 -7.27 -0.90 2.97
CA TYR A 92 -7.26 -0.45 1.58
C TYR A 92 -5.86 0.00 1.13
N VAL A 93 -5.14 0.78 1.96
CA VAL A 93 -3.77 1.21 1.64
C VAL A 93 -2.79 0.03 1.62
N MET A 94 -2.83 -0.83 2.64
CA MET A 94 -1.96 -2.01 2.72
C MET A 94 -2.26 -3.03 1.62
N GLY A 95 -3.51 -3.16 1.20
CA GLY A 95 -3.91 -3.99 0.06
C GLY A 95 -3.52 -3.38 -1.28
N GLY A 96 -3.94 -2.14 -1.54
CA GLY A 96 -3.80 -1.48 -2.84
C GLY A 96 -2.35 -1.20 -3.24
N ILE A 97 -1.60 -0.45 -2.41
CA ILE A 97 -0.19 -0.15 -2.70
C ILE A 97 0.75 -1.13 -2.00
N GLY A 98 0.39 -1.62 -0.81
CA GLY A 98 1.26 -2.49 -0.04
C GLY A 98 1.55 -3.83 -0.73
N ILE A 99 0.56 -4.49 -1.35
CA ILE A 99 0.80 -5.76 -2.07
C ILE A 99 1.77 -5.57 -3.23
N VAL A 100 1.64 -4.49 -4.00
CA VAL A 100 2.55 -4.19 -5.12
C VAL A 100 3.98 -3.97 -4.61
N LEU A 101 4.14 -3.23 -3.52
CA LEU A 101 5.45 -3.04 -2.89
C LEU A 101 6.00 -4.35 -2.32
N ALA A 102 5.14 -5.20 -1.73
CA ALA A 102 5.56 -6.47 -1.18
C ALA A 102 5.98 -7.47 -2.26
N HIS A 103 5.31 -7.47 -3.41
CA HIS A 103 5.71 -8.20 -4.59
C HIS A 103 7.13 -7.78 -5.04
N GLU A 104 7.31 -6.49 -5.29
CA GLU A 104 8.59 -5.93 -5.77
C GLU A 104 9.75 -6.18 -4.78
N LEU A 105 9.55 -5.89 -3.48
CA LEU A 105 10.56 -6.12 -2.45
C LEU A 105 10.80 -7.61 -2.19
N GLY A 106 9.78 -8.45 -2.36
CA GLY A 106 9.85 -9.90 -2.18
C GLY A 106 10.80 -10.57 -3.17
N HIS A 107 10.90 -10.04 -4.39
CA HIS A 107 11.82 -10.53 -5.42
C HIS A 107 13.29 -10.16 -5.19
N ARG A 108 13.57 -9.18 -4.32
CA ARG A 108 14.93 -8.71 -4.07
C ARG A 108 15.73 -9.68 -3.20
N ARG A 109 17.06 -9.61 -3.29
CA ARG A 109 17.97 -10.49 -2.52
C ARG A 109 18.16 -10.05 -1.07
N ALA A 110 18.04 -8.75 -0.79
CA ALA A 110 18.29 -8.21 0.53
C ALA A 110 17.29 -8.76 1.57
N LEU A 111 17.79 -9.18 2.73
CA LEU A 111 16.98 -9.77 3.79
C LEU A 111 15.91 -8.81 4.32
N ILE A 112 16.25 -7.52 4.46
CA ILE A 112 15.32 -6.49 4.91
C ILE A 112 14.12 -6.32 3.96
N ASP A 113 14.35 -6.37 2.64
CA ASP A 113 13.29 -6.22 1.64
C ASP A 113 12.30 -7.39 1.72
N ARG A 114 12.83 -8.61 1.86
CA ARG A 114 12.01 -9.82 2.04
C ARG A 114 11.27 -9.84 3.37
N ALA A 115 11.89 -9.35 4.44
CA ALA A 115 11.26 -9.25 5.75
C ALA A 115 10.09 -8.27 5.73
N LEU A 116 10.28 -7.07 5.15
CA LEU A 116 9.22 -6.08 4.97
C LEU A 116 8.06 -6.61 4.11
N SER A 117 8.38 -7.27 3.01
CA SER A 117 7.39 -7.94 2.15
C SER A 117 6.55 -8.96 2.93
N ARG A 118 7.19 -9.86 3.69
CA ARG A 118 6.48 -10.87 4.50
C ARG A 118 5.67 -10.25 5.62
N LEU A 119 6.22 -9.26 6.33
CA LEU A 119 5.52 -8.56 7.41
C LEU A 119 4.21 -7.94 6.89
N LEU A 120 4.27 -7.22 5.77
CA LEU A 120 3.08 -6.63 5.17
C LEU A 120 2.08 -7.72 4.74
N LEU A 121 2.52 -8.74 3.98
CA LEU A 121 1.61 -9.79 3.49
C LEU A 121 0.93 -10.55 4.62
N LEU A 122 1.65 -10.86 5.72
CA LEU A 122 1.07 -11.51 6.88
C LEU A 122 0.06 -10.61 7.58
N SER A 123 0.34 -9.31 7.71
CA SER A 123 -0.53 -8.36 8.41
C SER A 123 -1.89 -8.16 7.76
N ILE A 124 -2.01 -8.43 6.46
CA ILE A 124 -3.27 -8.38 5.71
C ILE A 124 -3.86 -9.77 5.40
N GLY A 125 -3.37 -10.82 6.06
CA GLY A 125 -3.88 -12.19 5.87
C GLY A 125 -3.50 -12.83 4.52
N PHE A 126 -2.55 -12.25 3.79
CA PHE A 126 -2.16 -12.67 2.45
C PHE A 126 -0.75 -13.31 2.39
N GLY A 127 -0.32 -13.95 3.49
CA GLY A 127 1.00 -14.58 3.59
C GLY A 127 1.25 -15.70 2.55
N HIS A 128 0.20 -16.38 2.11
CA HIS A 128 0.27 -17.44 1.09
C HIS A 128 0.64 -16.91 -0.30
N TYR A 129 0.48 -15.61 -0.55
CA TYR A 129 0.90 -14.96 -1.81
C TYR A 129 2.37 -15.23 -2.13
N ALA A 130 3.23 -15.24 -1.10
CA ALA A 130 4.64 -15.54 -1.29
C ALA A 130 4.91 -16.99 -1.76
N ILE A 131 3.96 -17.91 -1.58
CA ILE A 131 4.04 -19.30 -2.04
C ILE A 131 3.42 -19.40 -3.44
N GLU A 132 2.19 -18.92 -3.58
CA GLU A 132 1.43 -19.01 -4.83
C GLU A 132 2.08 -18.21 -5.96
N HIS A 133 2.45 -16.96 -5.69
CA HIS A 133 2.97 -16.08 -6.71
C HIS A 133 4.45 -16.38 -7.02
N ASN A 134 5.31 -16.47 -5.99
CA ASN A 134 6.74 -16.68 -6.23
C ASN A 134 7.07 -18.09 -6.75
N ARG A 135 6.34 -19.14 -6.34
CA ARG A 135 6.60 -20.52 -6.77
C ARG A 135 5.64 -21.03 -7.85
N GLY A 136 4.41 -20.53 -7.89
CA GLY A 136 3.39 -20.95 -8.87
C GLY A 136 3.48 -20.17 -10.17
N HIS A 137 3.43 -18.84 -10.10
CA HIS A 137 3.37 -17.98 -11.29
C HIS A 137 4.66 -18.04 -12.13
N HIS A 138 5.83 -18.02 -11.49
CA HIS A 138 7.10 -18.20 -12.22
C HIS A 138 7.34 -19.61 -12.74
N ARG A 139 6.64 -20.63 -12.21
CA ARG A 139 6.77 -22.02 -12.69
C ARG A 139 5.76 -22.37 -13.78
N ARG A 140 4.58 -21.73 -13.79
CA ARG A 140 3.45 -22.10 -14.65
C ARG A 140 2.99 -21.03 -15.63
N ALA A 141 3.45 -19.79 -15.48
CA ALA A 141 3.06 -18.65 -16.31
C ALA A 141 4.24 -17.79 -16.79
N ALA A 142 5.48 -18.26 -16.59
CA ALA A 142 6.69 -17.68 -17.18
C ALA A 142 7.19 -18.45 -18.41
N THR A 143 6.25 -19.04 -19.15
CA THR A 143 6.45 -19.61 -20.50
C THR A 143 5.67 -18.77 -21.48
#